data_AF-K9S9J1-F1
#
_entry.id   AF-K9S9J1-F1
#
_cell.length_a   1.000
_cell.length_b   1.000
_cell.length_c   1.000
_cell.angle_alpha   90.00
_cell.angle_beta   90.00
_cell.angle_gamma   90.00
#
_symmetry.space_group_name_H-M   'P 1'
#
loop_
_entity.id
_entity.type
_entity.pdbx_description
1 polymer ?
#
loop_
_entity_poly.entity_id
_entity_poly.type
_entity_poly.pdbx_seq_one_letter_code
_entity_poly.pdbx_strand_id
1 'polypeptide(L)'
;MTHPRPSRGRPTSVWVTQALLVVCIVSTILAIAAAIAACFFTETSQCRSPSGQLQLLLVLGLGMMMVTAFRGLQHRKAYGRWLGAIFLVLLMLGAIAANRSLQMLYGATVGGDIALKPPYGEWRREGLLYETYYGYSSYGQLLWQSLLNLGFCLIPGWIATRLVWSRAVHQFFRTK
;
A
#
# COMPACT_ATOMS: atom_id res chain seq x y z
N MET A 1 -21.92 -40.02 -10.79
CA MET A 1 -21.41 -38.64 -10.81
C MET A 1 -19.91 -38.67 -10.61
N THR A 2 -19.14 -38.59 -11.69
CA THR A 2 -17.67 -38.60 -11.67
C THR A 2 -17.16 -37.20 -11.36
N HIS A 3 -16.60 -37.02 -10.17
CA HIS A 3 -15.86 -35.80 -9.84
C HIS A 3 -14.69 -35.65 -10.83
N PRO A 4 -14.57 -34.52 -11.55
CA PRO A 4 -13.44 -34.30 -12.45
C PRO A 4 -12.14 -34.33 -11.65
N ARG A 5 -11.17 -35.12 -12.13
CA ARG A 5 -9.82 -35.18 -11.55
C ARG A 5 -9.25 -33.76 -11.53
N PRO A 6 -8.76 -33.25 -10.39
CA PRO A 6 -8.12 -31.95 -10.36
C PRO A 6 -6.90 -31.98 -11.26
N SER A 7 -6.84 -31.05 -12.22
CA SER A 7 -5.67 -30.82 -13.04
C SER A 7 -4.44 -30.67 -12.15
N ARG A 8 -3.35 -31.41 -12.43
CA ARG A 8 -2.06 -31.36 -11.70
C ARG A 8 -1.40 -29.96 -11.67
N GLY A 9 -1.97 -28.96 -12.33
CA GLY A 9 -1.48 -27.59 -12.35
C GLY A 9 -1.92 -26.80 -11.11
N ARG A 10 -1.07 -25.86 -10.65
CA ARG A 10 -1.48 -24.86 -9.65
C ARG A 10 -2.68 -24.07 -10.20
N PRO A 11 -3.74 -23.85 -9.41
CA PRO A 11 -4.91 -23.09 -9.87
C PRO A 11 -4.50 -21.68 -10.32
N THR A 12 -5.07 -21.20 -11.43
CA THR A 12 -4.78 -19.88 -12.03
C THR A 12 -4.93 -18.73 -11.03
N SER A 13 -5.86 -18.84 -10.08
CA SER A 13 -6.03 -17.88 -8.99
C SER A 13 -4.78 -17.71 -8.12
N VAL A 14 -3.98 -18.77 -7.92
CA VAL A 14 -2.74 -18.73 -7.14
C VAL A 14 -1.65 -18.01 -7.93
N TRP A 15 -1.58 -18.24 -9.24
CA TRP A 15 -0.65 -17.52 -10.12
C TRP A 15 -0.91 -16.02 -10.15
N VAL A 16 -2.18 -15.61 -10.27
CA VAL A 16 -2.57 -14.19 -10.24
C VAL A 16 -2.20 -13.56 -8.89
N THR A 17 -2.49 -14.25 -7.78
CA THR A 17 -2.17 -13.74 -6.44
C THR A 17 -0.65 -13.64 -6.22
N GLN A 18 0.14 -14.60 -6.71
CA GLN A 18 1.60 -14.56 -6.65
C GLN A 18 2.19 -13.45 -7.53
N ALA A 19 1.69 -13.29 -8.76
CA ALA A 19 2.14 -12.25 -9.67
C ALA A 19 1.87 -10.86 -9.08
N LEU A 20 0.65 -10.62 -8.58
CA LEU A 20 0.29 -9.35 -7.94
C LEU A 20 1.13 -9.09 -6.67
N LEU A 21 1.37 -10.12 -5.86
CA LEU A 21 2.24 -10.00 -4.68
C LEU A 21 3.67 -9.61 -5.08
N VAL A 22 4.23 -10.24 -6.12
CA VAL A 22 5.56 -9.89 -6.65
C VAL A 22 5.59 -8.46 -7.16
N VAL A 23 4.57 -8.02 -7.91
CA VAL A 23 4.47 -6.63 -8.37
C VAL A 23 4.43 -5.66 -7.18
N CYS A 24 3.62 -5.92 -6.15
CA CYS A 24 3.58 -5.11 -4.93
C CYS A 24 4.93 -5.08 -4.20
N ILE A 25 5.64 -6.21 -4.14
CA ILE A 25 6.97 -6.29 -3.53
C ILE A 25 7.96 -5.42 -4.30
N VAL A 26 8.04 -5.59 -5.62
CA VAL A 26 8.95 -4.83 -6.48
C VAL A 26 8.65 -3.34 -6.41
N SER A 27 7.38 -2.93 -6.50
CA SER A 27 7.00 -1.52 -6.39
C SER A 27 7.37 -0.93 -5.02
N THR A 28 7.21 -1.72 -3.95
CA THR A 28 7.61 -1.29 -2.60
C THR A 28 9.12 -1.12 -2.50
N ILE A 29 9.92 -2.06 -3.02
CA ILE A 29 11.38 -1.96 -3.04
C ILE A 29 11.83 -0.70 -3.79
N LEU A 30 11.26 -0.44 -4.96
CA LEU A 30 11.58 0.76 -5.75
C LEU A 30 11.20 2.05 -5.00
N ALA A 31 10.04 2.08 -4.35
CA ALA A 31 9.62 3.23 -3.55
C ALA A 31 10.56 3.48 -2.36
N ILE A 32 11.00 2.42 -1.68
CA ILE A 32 11.96 2.49 -0.58
C ILE A 32 13.32 3.00 -1.09
N ALA A 33 13.82 2.45 -2.20
CA ALA A 33 15.07 2.87 -2.80
C ALA A 33 15.03 4.35 -3.21
N ALA A 34 13.92 4.81 -3.79
CA ALA A 34 13.72 6.22 -4.14
C ALA A 34 13.70 7.13 -2.90
N ALA A 35 13.03 6.71 -1.81
CA ALA A 35 13.01 7.45 -0.56
C ALA A 35 14.40 7.56 0.09
N ILE A 36 15.16 6.46 0.09
CA ILE A 36 16.55 6.45 0.57
C ILE A 36 17.41 7.36 -0.30
N ALA A 37 17.33 7.24 -1.62
CA ALA A 37 18.08 8.06 -2.56
C ALA A 37 17.76 9.55 -2.37
N ALA A 38 16.49 9.93 -2.21
CA ALA A 38 16.10 11.30 -1.91
C ALA A 38 16.79 11.80 -0.62
N CYS A 39 16.81 11.01 0.45
CA CYS A 39 17.50 11.40 1.68
C CYS A 39 19.02 11.57 1.54
N PHE A 40 19.67 10.87 0.61
CA PHE A 40 21.11 10.98 0.40
C PHE A 40 21.50 12.08 -0.61
N PHE A 41 20.70 12.27 -1.66
CA PHE A 41 21.04 13.17 -2.77
C PHE A 41 20.43 14.55 -2.64
N THR A 42 19.27 14.67 -2.00
CA THR A 42 18.71 15.97 -1.64
C THR A 42 19.00 16.18 -0.16
N GLU A 43 19.71 17.25 0.20
CA GLU A 43 19.98 17.65 1.59
C GLU A 43 18.68 18.10 2.32
N THR A 44 17.64 17.26 2.28
CA THR A 44 16.41 17.48 3.00
C THR A 44 16.69 17.30 4.48
N SER A 45 16.65 18.41 5.23
CA SER A 45 16.79 18.47 6.69
C SER A 45 15.87 17.50 7.44
N GLN A 46 14.77 17.08 6.81
CA GLN A 46 13.84 16.07 7.31
C GLN A 46 14.50 14.70 7.57
N CYS A 47 15.50 14.28 6.79
CA CYS A 47 16.10 12.95 6.94
C CYS A 47 17.06 12.84 8.15
N ARG A 48 17.60 13.96 8.65
CA ARG A 48 18.40 14.01 9.89
C ARG A 48 17.57 14.16 11.16
N SER A 49 16.29 14.49 11.04
CA SER A 49 15.40 14.63 12.19
C SER A 49 15.15 13.25 12.84
N PRO A 50 14.90 13.21 14.17
CA PRO A 50 14.56 11.95 14.86
C PRO A 50 13.29 11.29 14.31
N SER A 51 12.34 12.07 13.79
CA SER A 51 11.18 11.54 13.07
C SER A 51 11.56 10.90 11.73
N GLY A 52 12.49 11.48 10.98
CA GLY A 52 13.04 10.92 9.75
C GLY A 52 13.78 9.60 9.97
N GLN A 53 14.58 9.50 11.05
CA GLN A 53 15.25 8.26 11.43
C GLN A 53 14.26 7.15 11.82
N LEU A 54 13.21 7.50 12.59
CA LEU A 54 12.14 6.56 12.93
C LEU A 54 11.41 6.06 11.68
N GLN A 55 11.16 6.95 10.73
CA GLN A 55 10.53 6.60 9.45
C GLN A 55 11.41 5.66 8.63
N LEU A 56 12.73 5.90 8.59
CA LEU A 56 13.69 5.00 7.94
C LEU A 56 13.70 3.61 8.58
N LEU A 57 13.72 3.53 9.91
CA LEU A 57 13.65 2.27 10.66
C LEU A 57 12.36 1.51 10.38
N LEU A 58 11.22 2.21 10.33
CA LEU A 58 9.92 1.62 10.05
C LEU A 58 9.86 1.06 8.62
N VAL A 59 10.44 1.79 7.66
CA VAL A 59 10.58 1.35 6.26
C VAL A 59 11.46 0.11 6.14
N LEU A 60 12.62 0.08 6.82
CA LEU A 60 13.49 -1.10 6.86
C LEU A 60 12.81 -2.30 7.51
N GLY A 61 12.08 -2.08 8.61
CA GLY A 61 11.29 -3.10 9.30
C GLY A 61 10.20 -3.70 8.39
N LEU A 62 9.48 -2.84 7.65
CA LEU A 62 8.51 -3.28 6.63
C LEU A 62 9.19 -4.11 5.53
N GLY A 63 10.37 -3.71 5.07
CA GLY A 63 11.15 -4.47 4.09
C GLY A 63 11.54 -5.87 4.59
N MET A 64 12.01 -5.98 5.84
CA MET A 64 12.35 -7.27 6.46
C MET A 64 11.12 -8.16 6.66
N MET A 65 9.99 -7.58 7.09
CA MET A 65 8.72 -8.30 7.21
C MET A 65 8.24 -8.81 5.84
N MET A 66 8.41 -8.01 4.78
CA MET A 66 8.05 -8.41 3.42
C MET A 66 8.90 -9.60 2.93
N VAL A 67 10.22 -9.59 3.15
CA VAL A 67 11.11 -10.70 2.76
C VAL A 67 10.76 -11.98 3.53
N THR A 68 10.50 -11.88 4.83
CA THR A 68 10.11 -13.03 5.67
C THR A 68 8.73 -13.57 5.30
N ALA A 69 7.78 -12.70 4.98
CA ALA A 69 6.47 -13.08 4.44
C ALA A 69 6.62 -13.83 3.12
N PHE A 70 7.38 -13.28 2.17
CA PHE A 70 7.61 -13.91 0.87
C PHE A 70 8.26 -15.28 0.98
N ARG A 71 9.31 -15.41 1.79
CA ARG A 71 9.97 -16.69 2.08
C ARG A 71 8.98 -17.69 2.70
N GLY A 72 8.15 -17.24 3.65
CA GLY A 72 7.10 -18.07 4.24
C GLY A 72 6.05 -18.53 3.23
N LEU A 73 5.66 -17.67 2.29
CA LEU A 73 4.73 -17.99 1.20
C LEU A 73 5.34 -19.01 0.22
N GLN A 74 6.62 -18.88 -0.14
CA GLN A 74 7.33 -19.83 -0.99
C GLN A 74 7.42 -21.22 -0.37
N HIS A 75 7.77 -21.30 0.92
CA HIS A 75 7.86 -22.56 1.66
C HIS A 75 6.51 -23.10 2.17
N ARG A 76 5.39 -22.49 1.75
CA ARG A 76 4.04 -22.89 2.15
C ARG A 76 3.86 -22.96 3.67
N LYS A 77 4.43 -22.00 4.41
CA LYS A 77 4.31 -21.92 5.87
C LYS A 77 3.13 -21.04 6.27
N ALA A 78 2.40 -21.45 7.31
CA ALA A 78 1.24 -20.70 7.82
C ALA A 78 1.60 -19.27 8.27
N TYR A 79 2.79 -19.06 8.85
CA TYR A 79 3.24 -17.73 9.26
C TYR A 79 3.43 -16.79 8.06
N GLY A 80 3.89 -17.28 6.90
CA GLY A 80 4.08 -16.47 5.70
C GLY A 80 2.76 -15.92 5.16
N ARG A 81 1.68 -16.72 5.29
CA ARG A 81 0.32 -16.28 4.96
C ARG A 81 -0.11 -15.12 5.87
N TRP A 82 0.02 -15.26 7.17
CA TRP A 82 -0.41 -14.21 8.10
C TRP A 82 0.45 -12.95 7.99
N LEU A 83 1.78 -13.08 7.92
CA LEU A 83 2.68 -11.94 7.73
C LEU A 83 2.43 -11.22 6.40
N GLY A 84 2.19 -11.97 5.32
CA GLY A 84 1.85 -11.39 4.01
C GLY A 84 0.54 -10.59 4.05
N ALA A 85 -0.48 -11.11 4.73
CA ALA A 85 -1.75 -10.40 4.90
C ALA A 85 -1.58 -9.12 5.73
N ILE A 86 -0.86 -9.19 6.86
CA ILE A 86 -0.57 -8.02 7.71
C ILE A 86 0.20 -6.96 6.89
N PHE A 87 1.24 -7.37 6.17
CA PHE A 87 2.01 -6.48 5.31
C PHE A 87 1.12 -5.77 4.26
N LEU A 88 0.27 -6.51 3.56
CA LEU A 88 -0.61 -5.96 2.53
C LEU A 88 -1.65 -4.98 3.11
N VAL A 89 -2.17 -5.26 4.31
CA VAL A 89 -3.07 -4.34 5.02
C VAL A 89 -2.33 -3.07 5.44
N LEU A 90 -1.13 -3.20 6.01
CA LEU A 90 -0.30 -2.04 6.36
C LEU A 90 0.08 -1.23 5.12
N LEU A 91 0.37 -1.88 3.99
CA LEU A 91 0.63 -1.22 2.72
C LEU A 91 -0.60 -0.46 2.21
N MET A 92 -1.80 -1.06 2.29
CA MET A 92 -3.06 -0.39 1.96
C MET A 92 -3.26 0.86 2.84
N LEU A 93 -3.16 0.71 4.16
CA LEU A 93 -3.36 1.81 5.10
C LEU A 93 -2.31 2.91 4.89
N GLY A 94 -1.05 2.55 4.69
CA GLY A 94 0.03 3.47 4.36
C GLY A 94 -0.20 4.19 3.03
N ALA A 95 -0.67 3.48 2.00
CA ALA A 95 -0.98 4.08 0.70
C ALA A 95 -2.15 5.06 0.80
N ILE A 96 -3.21 4.73 1.57
CA ILE A 96 -4.32 5.64 1.86
C ILE A 96 -3.82 6.86 2.62
N ALA A 97 -3.04 6.65 3.68
CA ALA A 97 -2.53 7.72 4.53
C ALA A 97 -1.54 8.64 3.81
N ALA A 98 -0.73 8.12 2.89
CA ALA A 98 0.21 8.90 2.09
C ALA A 98 -0.44 9.57 0.86
N ASN A 99 -1.69 9.24 0.54
CA ASN A 99 -2.32 9.78 -0.66
C ASN A 99 -2.81 11.21 -0.43
N ARG A 100 -2.13 12.15 -1.08
CA ARG A 100 -2.39 13.60 -0.98
C ARG A 100 -3.83 13.98 -1.33
N SER A 101 -4.44 13.36 -2.34
CA SER A 101 -5.81 13.71 -2.74
C SER A 101 -6.83 13.25 -1.69
N LEU A 102 -6.60 12.09 -1.06
CA LEU A 102 -7.43 11.59 0.05
C LEU A 102 -7.23 12.42 1.32
N GLN A 103 -6.00 12.86 1.62
CA GLN A 103 -5.75 13.76 2.75
C GLN A 103 -6.48 15.10 2.58
N MET A 104 -6.47 15.69 1.38
CA MET A 104 -7.22 16.91 1.09
C MET A 104 -8.73 16.70 1.23
N LEU A 105 -9.25 15.60 0.69
CA LEU A 105 -10.66 15.25 0.82
C LEU A 105 -11.07 15.03 2.29
N TYR A 106 -10.23 14.34 3.06
CA TYR A 106 -10.46 14.13 4.49
C TYR A 106 -10.44 15.46 5.25
N GLY A 107 -9.43 16.30 5.02
CA GLY A 107 -9.33 17.64 5.61
C GLY A 107 -10.54 18.52 5.29
N ALA A 108 -11.02 18.48 4.04
CA ALA A 108 -12.23 19.14 3.59
C ALA A 108 -13.49 18.68 4.35
N THR A 109 -13.67 17.37 4.50
CA THR A 109 -14.87 16.79 5.14
C THR A 109 -14.89 16.96 6.66
N VAL A 110 -13.74 16.86 7.33
CA VAL A 110 -13.64 16.91 8.79
C VAL A 110 -13.42 18.32 9.31
N GLY A 111 -12.79 19.19 8.52
CA GLY A 111 -12.52 20.58 8.88
C GLY A 111 -13.76 21.49 8.83
N GLY A 112 -14.87 21.04 8.26
CA GLY A 112 -16.10 21.85 8.16
C GLY A 112 -16.03 23.01 7.16
N ASP A 113 -14.91 23.18 6.46
CA ASP A 113 -14.76 24.17 5.39
C ASP A 113 -15.49 23.69 4.13
N ILE A 114 -16.79 24.00 4.07
CA ILE A 114 -17.67 23.73 2.92
C ILE A 114 -17.22 24.51 1.66
N ALA A 115 -16.32 25.50 1.80
CA ALA A 115 -15.81 26.32 0.71
C ALA A 115 -14.39 25.92 0.31
N LEU A 116 -14.27 24.76 -0.34
CA LEU A 116 -13.12 24.41 -1.16
C LEU A 116 -13.04 25.40 -2.33
N LYS A 117 -12.41 26.57 -2.12
CA LYS A 117 -12.27 27.62 -3.14
C LYS A 117 -11.22 27.19 -4.18
N PRO A 118 -11.55 27.17 -5.49
CA PRO A 118 -10.59 26.96 -6.55
C PRO A 118 -9.74 28.23 -6.83
N PRO A 119 -8.49 28.10 -7.32
CA PRO A 119 -7.73 26.85 -7.44
C PRO A 119 -7.54 26.25 -6.05
N TYR A 120 -7.53 24.92 -5.92
CA TYR A 120 -7.16 24.28 -4.64
C TYR A 120 -5.70 24.59 -4.35
N GLY A 121 -5.49 25.78 -3.81
CA GLY A 121 -4.27 26.49 -3.54
C GLY A 121 -4.23 26.80 -2.06
N GLU A 122 -3.05 26.60 -1.48
CA GLU A 122 -2.70 26.83 -0.08
C GLU A 122 -3.68 26.27 0.97
N TRP A 123 -3.62 24.94 1.14
CA TRP A 123 -4.15 24.32 2.35
C TRP A 123 -3.09 24.40 3.47
N ARG A 124 -3.28 25.33 4.42
CA ARG A 124 -2.35 25.55 5.54
C ARG A 124 -2.85 24.80 6.77
N ARG A 125 -2.32 23.61 7.04
CA ARG A 125 -2.59 22.87 8.28
C ARG A 125 -1.49 23.19 9.29
N GLU A 126 -1.81 23.93 10.35
CA GLU A 126 -0.87 24.14 11.45
C GLU A 126 -0.60 22.80 12.15
N GLY A 127 0.68 22.40 12.23
CA GLY A 127 1.15 21.31 13.07
C GLY A 127 1.93 20.19 12.39
N LEU A 128 1.81 19.96 11.08
CA LEU A 128 2.58 18.93 10.36
C LEU A 128 2.82 19.37 8.90
N LEU A 129 3.94 20.07 8.69
CA LEU A 129 4.55 20.46 7.41
C LEU A 129 3.73 21.38 6.48
N TYR A 130 4.28 22.57 6.28
CA TYR A 130 3.87 23.54 5.26
C TYR A 130 4.14 22.98 3.86
N GLU A 131 3.12 22.44 3.18
CA GLU A 131 3.19 22.18 1.74
C GLU A 131 2.09 22.99 1.02
N THR A 132 2.53 23.93 0.20
CA THR A 132 1.72 24.69 -0.75
C THR A 132 1.22 23.73 -1.84
N TYR A 133 -0.02 23.26 -1.72
CA TYR A 133 -0.59 22.37 -2.72
C TYR A 133 -1.20 23.16 -3.88
N TYR A 134 -0.67 22.94 -5.08
CA TYR A 134 -1.23 23.40 -6.35
C TYR A 134 -1.43 22.16 -7.23
N GLY A 135 -2.62 21.92 -7.78
CA GLY A 135 -2.73 20.81 -8.75
C GLY A 135 -4.10 20.43 -9.31
N TYR A 136 -5.22 20.85 -8.71
CA TYR A 136 -6.54 20.46 -9.18
C TYR A 136 -7.36 21.70 -9.58
N SER A 137 -7.92 21.68 -10.80
CA SER A 137 -8.66 22.81 -11.39
C SER A 137 -10.14 22.85 -10.99
N SER A 138 -10.70 21.73 -10.51
CA SER A 138 -12.10 21.63 -10.11
C SER A 138 -12.34 20.53 -9.06
N TYR A 139 -13.41 20.66 -8.26
CA TYR A 139 -13.77 19.65 -7.23
C TYR A 139 -13.96 18.26 -7.82
N GLY A 140 -14.58 18.22 -9.01
CA GLY A 140 -14.76 16.98 -9.76
C GLY A 140 -13.42 16.30 -10.09
N GLN A 141 -12.38 17.06 -10.43
CA GLN A 141 -11.05 16.50 -10.70
C GLN A 141 -10.41 15.93 -9.42
N LEU A 142 -10.52 16.63 -8.28
CA LEU A 142 -10.03 16.14 -7.00
C LEU A 142 -10.76 14.86 -6.56
N LEU A 143 -12.08 14.83 -6.68
CA LEU A 143 -12.91 13.66 -6.38
C LEU A 143 -12.55 12.47 -7.27
N TRP A 144 -12.47 12.69 -8.58
CA TRP A 144 -12.15 11.63 -9.54
C TRP A 144 -10.77 11.05 -9.29
N GLN A 145 -9.76 11.90 -9.09
CA GLN A 145 -8.42 11.44 -8.75
C GLN A 145 -8.39 10.67 -7.43
N SER A 146 -9.15 11.13 -6.43
CA SER A 146 -9.26 10.46 -5.13
C SER A 146 -9.92 9.09 -5.24
N LEU A 147 -10.97 8.95 -6.05
CA LEU A 147 -11.64 7.66 -6.30
C LEU A 147 -10.72 6.68 -7.01
N LEU A 148 -10.01 7.13 -8.06
CA LEU A 148 -9.02 6.30 -8.76
C LEU A 148 -7.92 5.83 -7.81
N ASN A 149 -7.34 6.77 -7.07
CA ASN A 149 -6.30 6.51 -6.09
C ASN A 149 -6.76 5.54 -5.01
N LEU A 150 -7.97 5.73 -4.46
CA LEU A 150 -8.55 4.82 -3.48
C LEU A 150 -8.72 3.42 -4.06
N GLY A 151 -9.19 3.31 -5.30
CA GLY A 151 -9.29 2.04 -6.01
C GLY A 151 -7.96 1.29 -6.08
N PHE A 152 -6.88 1.98 -6.42
CA PHE A 152 -5.52 1.40 -6.42
C PHE A 152 -5.03 1.06 -5.01
N CYS A 153 -5.29 1.91 -4.02
CA CYS A 153 -4.93 1.65 -2.63
C CYS A 153 -5.63 0.42 -2.04
N LEU A 154 -6.82 0.07 -2.53
CA LEU A 154 -7.59 -1.10 -2.06
C LEU A 154 -7.10 -2.42 -2.65
N ILE A 155 -6.28 -2.41 -3.72
CA ILE A 155 -5.75 -3.63 -4.35
C ILE A 155 -4.97 -4.50 -3.34
N PRO A 156 -4.00 -3.97 -2.55
CA PRO A 156 -3.36 -4.74 -1.50
C PRO A 156 -4.34 -5.36 -0.50
N GLY A 157 -5.38 -4.62 -0.08
CA GLY A 157 -6.43 -5.12 0.81
C GLY A 157 -7.19 -6.30 0.21
N TRP A 158 -7.56 -6.20 -1.07
CA TRP A 158 -8.19 -7.32 -1.79
C TRP A 158 -7.28 -8.54 -1.91
N ILE A 159 -5.98 -8.35 -2.14
CA ILE A 159 -5.00 -9.45 -2.15
C ILE A 159 -4.90 -10.07 -0.74
N ALA A 160 -4.88 -9.26 0.32
CA ALA A 160 -4.81 -9.74 1.70
C ALA A 160 -6.02 -10.63 2.05
N THR A 161 -7.24 -10.17 1.70
CA THR A 161 -8.46 -10.95 1.94
C THR A 161 -8.44 -12.28 1.18
N ARG A 162 -7.96 -12.30 -0.07
CA ARG A 162 -7.76 -13.54 -0.83
C ARG A 162 -6.72 -14.45 -0.19
N LEU A 163 -5.62 -13.90 0.31
CA LEU A 163 -4.56 -14.67 0.95
C LEU A 163 -5.06 -15.37 2.23
N VAL A 164 -5.93 -14.71 2.99
CA VAL A 164 -6.48 -15.25 4.25
C VAL A 164 -7.65 -16.19 4.01
N TRP A 165 -8.63 -15.82 3.18
CA TRP A 165 -9.91 -16.54 3.10
C TRP A 165 -10.11 -17.40 1.86
N SER A 166 -9.26 -17.30 0.83
CA SER A 166 -9.45 -18.11 -0.38
C SER A 166 -9.29 -19.61 -0.08
N ARG A 167 -10.28 -20.41 -0.49
CA ARG A 167 -10.24 -21.88 -0.39
C ARG A 167 -9.08 -22.47 -1.19
N ALA A 168 -8.78 -21.90 -2.36
CA ALA A 168 -7.66 -22.33 -3.21
C ALA A 168 -6.31 -22.13 -2.51
N VAL A 169 -6.18 -21.02 -1.75
CA VAL A 169 -4.97 -20.75 -0.96
C VAL A 169 -4.89 -21.73 0.22
N HIS A 170 -5.99 -21.97 0.94
CA HIS A 170 -6.02 -22.98 2.00
C HIS A 170 -5.62 -24.37 1.53
N GLN A 171 -6.10 -24.80 0.37
CA GLN A 171 -5.74 -26.08 -0.23
C GLN A 171 -4.24 -26.14 -0.58
N PHE A 172 -3.69 -25.07 -1.17
CA PHE A 172 -2.27 -24.96 -1.49
C PHE A 172 -1.36 -25.11 -0.26
N PHE A 173 -1.74 -24.50 0.88
CA PHE A 173 -1.01 -24.63 2.14
C PHE A 173 -1.22 -25.97 2.86
N ARG A 174 -2.26 -26.74 2.51
CA ARG A 174 -2.56 -28.06 3.09
C ARG A 174 -1.88 -29.22 2.35
N THR A 175 -1.70 -29.11 1.04
CA THR A 175 -0.95 -30.09 0.25
C THR A 175 0.56 -29.95 0.53
N LYS A 176 1.03 -30.71 1.53
CA LYS A 176 2.44 -31.06 1.70
C LYS A 176 2.73 -32.39 1.02
#